data_AF-A0A954XNG6-F1
#
_entry.id   AF-A0A954XNG6-F1
#
_cell.length_a   1.000
_cell.length_b   1.000
_cell.length_c   1.000
_cell.angle_alpha   90.00
_cell.angle_beta   90.00
_cell.angle_gamma   90.00
#
_symmetry.space_group_name_H-M   'P 1'
#
loop_
_entity.id
_entity.type
_entity.pdbx_description
1 polymer ?
#
loop_
_entity_poly.entity_id
_entity_poly.type
_entity_poly.pdbx_seq_one_letter_code
_entity_poly.pdbx_strand_id
1 'polypeptide(L)'
;MALQEALFSSLKWPLWVTPVLLSIALVVEVAAEEEGGSPPASDPVVEQINRHIRAAWKENGLQPAVRATDAEWCRRVYLDLVGRVPTVAELDAYTAEKSSQKQQLLVDRLLGDEYYSDFSQSWATIWTNALVGRTGGRQRRSLINRSALESFLEESIRNNKSYDQLVLELVDAVGSTDPEAEDFNGAVNFLVEKLDEDAVQATAKTAQIFLGTAVQCTQCHNHPFNEYRQNQFWELNAFFRQTRVERTRDPDQDNRFLARVSDRDFAGEGRELYRDNRSEVFLVERDGKLVDRDAERLNSAPIYYELRNGEVRVAYPVFIDGTSLEEKYSQQGAEFGNSGYLEDVNRRKELGQLLIAAREFDRAIVNRMWAHFFGYGFTKPFDDMGPHNPPSHPELLDELGLSFRAAEFDLRSLMRWIVLSEPYSLSSRITRGNADDEPTVGATPQFSRFYIRQMQAEQLYESLIATTKADETVEQDRRATLRDRWLQQFNTEFGTDDAAEATTFNGSIPQALTLMNGDLVQRACSTGSGSFLDTIANDASLSNREKISYLYRAALARRPTKEETKTYNDLLASRGGEVIGTLQDIWWAVLNSNEFILIH
;
A
#
# COMPACT_ATOMS: atom_id res chain seq x y z
N MET A 1 62.05 -51.17 -15.42
CA MET A 1 62.30 -50.97 -16.87
C MET A 1 62.76 -49.53 -17.05
N ALA A 2 64.05 -49.37 -17.37
CA ALA A 2 64.86 -48.19 -17.78
C ALA A 2 64.33 -46.75 -17.53
N LEU A 3 64.97 -45.88 -16.72
CA LEU A 3 66.32 -45.23 -16.77
C LEU A 3 66.57 -44.30 -17.97
N GLN A 4 66.91 -43.04 -17.67
CA GLN A 4 68.06 -42.23 -18.15
C GLN A 4 67.76 -40.73 -17.94
N GLU A 5 68.66 -39.78 -17.63
CA GLU A 5 70.08 -39.66 -17.21
C GLU A 5 70.27 -38.11 -17.02
N ALA A 6 70.92 -37.59 -15.96
CA ALA A 6 72.35 -37.27 -15.82
C ALA A 6 72.78 -36.00 -16.65
N LEU A 7 73.63 -35.03 -16.26
CA LEU A 7 74.79 -34.93 -15.36
C LEU A 7 75.15 -33.44 -15.02
N PHE A 8 75.69 -33.20 -13.80
CA PHE A 8 76.94 -32.51 -13.35
C PHE A 8 77.57 -31.35 -14.19
N SER A 9 78.25 -30.31 -13.65
CA SER A 9 79.28 -30.26 -12.59
C SER A 9 79.71 -28.83 -12.14
N SER A 10 79.79 -28.63 -10.81
CA SER A 10 80.85 -28.02 -9.95
C SER A 10 81.81 -26.88 -10.38
N LEU A 11 81.90 -25.80 -9.57
CA LEU A 11 83.14 -25.04 -9.29
C LEU A 11 83.12 -24.34 -7.88
N LYS A 12 84.31 -24.02 -7.36
CA LYS A 12 84.75 -23.90 -5.95
C LYS A 12 84.58 -22.50 -5.26
N TRP A 13 84.04 -22.49 -4.02
CA TRP A 13 84.38 -21.82 -2.71
C TRP A 13 85.15 -20.46 -2.66
N PRO A 14 85.10 -19.61 -1.58
CA PRO A 14 84.39 -19.72 -0.29
C PRO A 14 83.76 -18.41 0.33
N LEU A 15 83.00 -18.59 1.43
CA LEU A 15 82.71 -17.67 2.57
C LEU A 15 82.01 -16.33 2.21
N TRP A 16 80.77 -16.05 2.62
CA TRP A 16 80.40 -15.56 3.96
C TRP A 16 79.00 -16.03 4.41
N VAL A 17 78.96 -16.58 5.63
CA VAL A 17 77.96 -16.41 6.70
C VAL A 17 76.49 -16.80 6.43
N THR A 18 76.15 -17.91 7.09
CA THR A 18 74.88 -18.36 7.72
C THR A 18 73.83 -19.15 6.94
N PRO A 19 73.28 -20.21 7.56
CA PRO A 19 72.61 -21.30 6.86
C PRO A 19 71.11 -21.02 6.70
N VAL A 20 70.64 -21.09 5.46
CA VAL A 20 69.24 -21.37 5.15
C VAL A 20 69.24 -22.77 4.55
N LEU A 21 68.62 -23.74 5.22
CA LEU A 21 68.03 -24.90 4.56
C LEU A 21 66.96 -25.55 5.44
N LEU A 22 65.77 -25.60 4.83
CA LEU A 22 64.56 -26.38 5.10
C LEU A 22 64.67 -27.54 6.10
N SER A 23 63.69 -27.61 7.02
CA SER A 23 62.85 -28.80 7.20
C SER A 23 61.60 -28.44 8.00
N ILE A 24 60.46 -28.79 7.42
CA ILE A 24 59.09 -28.88 7.93
C ILE A 24 58.99 -28.85 9.47
N ALA A 25 58.32 -27.82 9.99
CA ALA A 25 57.72 -27.82 11.32
C ALA A 25 56.39 -27.08 11.27
N LEU A 26 55.36 -27.79 11.73
CA LEU A 26 54.03 -27.30 12.07
C LEU A 26 54.15 -25.98 12.86
N VAL A 27 53.70 -24.87 12.28
CA VAL A 27 53.39 -23.67 13.06
C VAL A 27 51.89 -23.48 12.91
N VAL A 28 51.19 -23.83 13.99
CA VAL A 28 49.86 -23.33 14.28
C VAL A 28 50.03 -21.83 14.44
N GLU A 29 49.81 -21.08 13.36
CA GLU A 29 49.60 -19.64 13.47
C GLU A 29 48.21 -19.47 14.05
N VAL A 30 48.18 -19.19 15.35
CA VAL A 30 47.05 -18.56 16.03
C VAL A 30 46.88 -17.20 15.34
N ALA A 31 46.13 -17.19 14.25
CA ALA A 31 45.50 -15.98 13.78
C ALA A 31 44.59 -15.54 14.91
N ALA A 32 44.94 -14.40 15.51
CA ALA A 32 44.06 -13.72 16.44
C ALA A 32 42.70 -13.60 15.76
N GLU A 33 41.71 -14.31 16.30
CA GLU A 33 40.31 -13.94 16.16
C GLU A 33 40.22 -12.51 16.71
N GLU A 34 40.35 -11.52 15.83
CA GLU A 34 39.51 -10.35 16.01
C GLU A 34 38.09 -10.90 16.08
N GLU A 35 37.45 -10.75 17.23
CA GLU A 35 36.01 -10.92 17.41
C GLU A 35 35.28 -9.94 16.48
N GLY A 36 35.30 -10.24 15.19
CA GLY A 36 34.38 -9.71 14.21
C GLY A 36 33.06 -10.39 14.53
N GLY A 37 32.27 -9.72 15.37
CA GLY A 37 30.90 -10.12 15.65
C GLY A 37 30.23 -10.55 14.34
N SER A 38 29.68 -11.75 14.32
CA SER A 38 28.94 -12.26 13.17
C SER A 38 27.99 -11.15 12.69
N PRO A 39 27.91 -10.88 11.37
CA PRO A 39 26.92 -9.91 10.89
C PRO A 39 25.56 -10.34 11.47
N PRO A 40 24.77 -9.39 12.01
CA PRO A 40 23.51 -9.73 12.63
C PRO A 40 22.71 -10.57 11.64
N ALA A 41 22.20 -11.71 12.11
CA ALA A 41 21.44 -12.62 11.27
C ALA A 41 20.31 -11.82 10.60
N SER A 42 20.40 -11.67 9.27
CA SER A 42 19.37 -11.02 8.49
C SER A 42 18.05 -11.75 8.72
N ASP A 43 16.96 -11.01 8.88
CA ASP A 43 15.61 -11.57 8.95
C ASP A 43 15.44 -12.63 7.83
N PRO A 44 15.04 -13.88 8.16
CA PRO A 44 14.95 -14.96 7.18
C PRO A 44 14.08 -14.61 5.96
N VAL A 45 13.02 -13.82 6.16
CA VAL A 45 12.11 -13.41 5.08
C VAL A 45 12.77 -12.35 4.20
N VAL A 46 13.56 -11.45 4.78
CA VAL A 46 14.36 -10.48 4.00
C VAL A 46 15.38 -11.21 3.14
N GLU A 47 16.07 -12.22 3.67
CA GLU A 47 17.04 -12.97 2.86
C GLU A 47 16.36 -13.85 1.81
N GLN A 48 15.16 -14.35 2.09
CA GLN A 48 14.31 -15.01 1.09
C GLN A 48 13.96 -14.08 -0.07
N ILE A 49 13.51 -12.84 0.19
CA ILE A 49 13.28 -11.81 -0.83
C ILE A 49 14.55 -11.59 -1.66
N ASN A 50 15.68 -11.35 -1.00
CA ASN A 50 16.95 -11.05 -1.67
C ASN A 50 17.40 -12.21 -2.56
N ARG A 51 17.23 -13.45 -2.10
CA ARG A 51 17.62 -14.66 -2.85
C ARG A 51 16.87 -14.77 -4.18
N HIS A 52 15.55 -14.61 -4.15
CA HIS A 52 14.70 -14.69 -5.36
C HIS A 52 15.02 -13.57 -6.35
N ILE A 53 15.16 -12.34 -5.86
CA ILE A 53 15.46 -11.19 -6.71
C ILE A 53 16.86 -11.31 -7.35
N ARG A 54 17.87 -11.74 -6.59
CA ARG A 54 19.22 -12.01 -7.14
C ARG A 54 19.20 -13.12 -8.18
N ALA A 55 18.40 -14.16 -7.98
CA ALA A 55 18.25 -15.24 -8.94
C ALA A 55 17.66 -14.73 -10.27
N ALA A 56 16.61 -13.91 -10.20
CA ALA A 56 16.00 -13.26 -11.37
C ALA A 56 16.99 -12.35 -12.11
N TRP A 57 17.78 -11.53 -11.41
CA TRP A 57 18.81 -10.71 -12.06
C TRP A 57 19.84 -11.58 -12.80
N LYS A 58 20.29 -12.67 -12.18
CA LYS A 58 21.26 -13.58 -12.79
C LYS A 58 20.70 -14.27 -14.02
N GLU A 59 19.46 -14.75 -13.96
CA GLU A 59 18.78 -15.41 -15.07
C GLU A 59 18.58 -14.47 -16.27
N ASN A 60 18.21 -13.21 -16.00
CA ASN A 60 17.98 -12.20 -17.02
C ASN A 60 19.25 -11.43 -17.44
N GLY A 61 20.43 -11.80 -16.91
CA GLY A 61 21.70 -11.15 -17.25
C GLY A 61 21.80 -9.68 -16.81
N LEU A 62 21.02 -9.29 -15.81
CA LEU A 62 20.98 -7.93 -15.29
C LEU A 62 22.06 -7.70 -14.23
N GLN A 63 22.61 -6.48 -14.21
CA GLN A 63 23.45 -6.00 -13.12
C GLN A 63 22.67 -4.92 -12.36
N PRO A 64 22.38 -5.12 -11.06
CA PRO A 64 21.62 -4.15 -10.30
C PRO A 64 22.38 -2.84 -10.15
N ALA A 65 21.63 -1.76 -9.90
CA ALA A 65 22.19 -0.48 -9.54
C ALA A 65 23.04 -0.58 -8.27
N VAL A 66 23.91 0.40 -8.05
CA VAL A 66 24.60 0.54 -6.77
C VAL A 66 23.58 0.83 -5.65
N ARG A 67 23.96 0.57 -4.39
CA ARG A 67 23.13 0.97 -3.25
C ARG A 67 22.90 2.48 -3.23
N ALA A 68 21.70 2.87 -2.82
CA ALA A 68 21.37 4.25 -2.53
C ALA A 68 22.27 4.78 -1.41
N THR A 69 22.52 6.09 -1.42
CA THR A 69 23.14 6.76 -0.28
C THR A 69 22.23 6.71 0.93
N ASP A 70 22.81 6.86 2.13
CA ASP A 70 22.03 6.90 3.38
C ASP A 70 20.92 7.96 3.33
N ALA A 71 21.22 9.12 2.76
CA ALA A 71 20.28 10.22 2.60
C ALA A 71 19.10 9.85 1.67
N GLU A 72 19.38 9.26 0.51
CA GLU A 72 18.36 8.82 -0.45
C GLU A 72 17.45 7.77 0.19
N TRP A 73 18.04 6.75 0.84
CA TRP A 73 17.28 5.69 1.49
C TRP A 73 16.45 6.20 2.67
N CYS A 74 17.02 7.08 3.51
CA CYS A 74 16.32 7.71 4.63
C CYS A 74 15.10 8.50 4.15
N ARG A 75 15.26 9.34 3.12
CA ARG A 75 14.14 10.10 2.56
C ARG A 75 13.02 9.18 2.08
N ARG A 76 13.40 8.13 1.35
CA ARG A 76 12.48 7.15 0.78
C ARG A 76 11.67 6.42 1.86
N VAL A 77 12.33 5.89 2.89
CA VAL A 77 11.64 5.15 3.96
C VAL A 77 10.74 6.04 4.82
N TYR A 78 11.11 7.30 5.04
CA TYR A 78 10.23 8.27 5.70
C TYR A 78 8.96 8.53 4.88
N LEU A 79 9.09 8.74 3.57
CA LEU A 79 7.94 8.94 2.70
C LEU A 79 7.01 7.74 2.69
N ASP A 80 7.58 6.54 2.63
CA ASP A 80 6.80 5.31 2.46
C ASP A 80 6.18 4.78 3.74
N LEU A 81 6.82 4.98 4.88
CA LEU A 81 6.28 4.50 6.16
C LEU A 81 5.44 5.57 6.86
N VAL A 82 5.88 6.83 6.88
CA VAL A 82 5.24 7.90 7.66
C VAL A 82 4.61 8.99 6.80
N GLY A 83 4.70 8.89 5.47
CA GLY A 83 3.98 9.78 4.56
C GLY A 83 4.58 11.17 4.39
N ARG A 84 5.83 11.42 4.80
CA ARG A 84 6.49 12.73 4.66
C ARG A 84 7.99 12.61 4.55
N VAL A 85 8.69 13.65 4.09
CA VAL A 85 10.16 13.70 4.17
C VAL A 85 10.66 13.79 5.63
N PRO A 86 11.89 13.34 5.93
CA PRO A 86 12.49 13.55 7.25
C PRO A 86 12.78 15.02 7.48
N THR A 87 12.62 15.47 8.72
CA THR A 87 13.16 16.76 9.16
C THR A 87 14.69 16.74 9.12
N VAL A 88 15.31 17.92 9.14
CA VAL A 88 16.78 18.07 9.14
C VAL A 88 17.40 17.36 10.35
N ALA A 89 16.76 17.42 11.52
CA ALA A 89 17.22 16.77 12.74
C ALA A 89 17.14 15.22 12.66
N GLU A 90 16.03 14.70 12.11
CA GLU A 90 15.85 13.27 11.87
C GLU A 90 16.89 12.72 10.90
N LEU A 91 17.14 13.45 9.82
CA LEU A 91 18.18 13.12 8.84
C LEU A 91 19.59 13.15 9.45
N ASP A 92 19.92 14.17 10.25
CA ASP A 92 21.21 14.24 10.96
C ASP A 92 21.38 13.08 11.93
N ALA A 93 20.34 12.75 12.70
CA ALA A 93 20.37 11.63 13.63
C ALA A 93 20.64 10.30 12.91
N TYR A 94 19.94 10.03 11.79
CA TYR A 94 20.16 8.82 11.01
C TYR A 94 21.55 8.77 10.35
N THR A 95 22.00 9.87 9.76
CA THR A 95 23.31 9.90 9.08
C THR A 95 24.49 9.87 10.05
N ALA A 96 24.30 10.27 11.31
CA ALA A 96 25.29 10.14 12.37
C ALA A 96 25.39 8.71 12.95
N GLU A 97 24.38 7.87 12.74
CA GLU A 97 24.36 6.49 13.23
C GLU A 97 25.39 5.61 12.50
N LYS A 98 26.25 4.95 13.28
CA LYS A 98 27.38 4.14 12.78
C LYS A 98 27.11 2.63 12.85
N SER A 99 26.04 2.22 13.50
CA SER A 99 25.63 0.83 13.60
C SER A 99 25.47 0.19 12.22
N SER A 100 25.92 -1.07 12.08
CA SER A 100 25.62 -1.89 10.90
C SER A 100 24.12 -2.18 10.74
N GLN A 101 23.34 -1.95 11.80
CA GLN A 101 21.89 -2.13 11.85
C GLN A 101 21.11 -0.81 11.74
N LYS A 102 21.75 0.31 11.36
CA LYS A 102 21.08 1.63 11.36
C LYS A 102 19.76 1.68 10.58
N GLN A 103 19.66 0.95 9.47
CA GLN A 103 18.42 0.84 8.68
C GLN A 103 17.32 0.14 9.47
N GLN A 104 17.64 -0.97 10.16
CA GLN A 104 16.72 -1.71 11.01
C GLN A 104 16.24 -0.83 12.17
N LEU A 105 17.17 -0.15 12.85
CA LEU A 105 16.85 0.77 13.95
C LEU A 105 15.95 1.91 13.51
N LEU A 106 16.16 2.49 12.32
CA LEU A 106 15.26 3.52 11.80
C LEU A 106 13.88 2.96 11.50
N VAL A 107 13.78 1.81 10.85
CA VAL A 107 12.49 1.16 10.56
C VAL A 107 11.73 0.82 11.83
N ASP A 108 12.42 0.32 12.86
CA ASP A 108 11.84 0.04 14.18
C ASP A 108 11.27 1.31 14.84
N ARG A 109 11.94 2.45 14.70
CA ARG A 109 11.43 3.74 15.19
C ARG A 109 10.21 4.21 14.39
N LEU A 110 10.29 4.18 13.06
CA LEU A 110 9.21 4.63 12.17
C LEU A 110 7.92 3.79 12.31
N LEU A 111 8.07 2.50 12.56
CA LEU A 111 6.96 1.57 12.84
C LEU A 111 6.61 1.50 14.33
N GLY A 112 7.31 2.22 15.19
CA GLY A 112 7.11 2.22 16.65
C GLY A 112 6.33 3.43 17.16
N ASP A 113 6.32 3.58 18.48
CA ASP A 113 5.50 4.58 19.18
C ASP A 113 5.89 6.04 18.86
N GLU A 114 7.16 6.29 18.51
CA GLU A 114 7.68 7.65 18.26
C GLU A 114 7.00 8.31 17.06
N TYR A 115 6.77 7.54 15.99
CA TYR A 115 6.22 8.03 14.71
C TYR A 115 4.77 7.63 14.48
N TYR A 116 4.16 7.08 15.51
CA TYR A 116 2.92 6.35 15.38
C TYR A 116 1.75 7.18 14.87
N SER A 117 1.66 8.46 15.26
CA SER A 117 0.63 9.36 14.75
C SER A 117 0.77 9.61 13.26
N ASP A 118 2.00 9.88 12.79
CA ASP A 118 2.29 10.10 11.36
C ASP A 118 2.00 8.82 10.57
N PHE A 119 2.47 7.68 11.09
CA PHE A 119 2.24 6.35 10.52
C PHE A 119 0.75 6.03 10.41
N SER A 120 -0.02 6.09 11.51
CA SER A 120 -1.42 5.67 11.52
C SER A 120 -2.29 6.56 10.63
N GLN A 121 -2.06 7.88 10.63
CA GLN A 121 -2.80 8.80 9.78
C GLN A 121 -2.49 8.58 8.29
N SER A 122 -1.21 8.43 7.95
CA SER A 122 -0.79 8.19 6.56
C SER A 122 -1.41 6.90 6.01
N TRP A 123 -1.29 5.79 6.75
CA TRP A 123 -1.83 4.51 6.32
C TRP A 123 -3.36 4.47 6.37
N ALA A 124 -4.02 5.16 7.30
CA ALA A 124 -5.48 5.28 7.31
C ALA A 124 -5.99 6.01 6.06
N THR A 125 -5.35 7.11 5.67
CA THR A 125 -5.65 7.81 4.41
C THR A 125 -5.44 6.88 3.20
N ILE A 126 -4.32 6.15 3.12
CA ILE A 126 -4.02 5.20 2.03
C ILE A 126 -5.13 4.14 1.91
N TRP A 127 -5.48 3.50 3.03
CA TRP A 127 -6.52 2.47 3.06
C TRP A 127 -7.92 3.02 2.78
N THR A 128 -8.24 4.23 3.26
CA THR A 128 -9.50 4.90 2.93
C THR A 128 -9.62 5.11 1.43
N ASN A 129 -8.54 5.58 0.78
CA ASN A 129 -8.49 5.76 -0.67
C ASN A 129 -8.65 4.42 -1.41
N ALA A 130 -8.01 3.34 -0.95
CA ALA A 130 -8.15 2.01 -1.56
C ALA A 130 -9.58 1.45 -1.43
N LEU A 131 -10.25 1.68 -0.29
CA LEU A 131 -11.56 1.09 0.02
C LEU A 131 -12.74 1.84 -0.59
N VAL A 132 -12.72 3.17 -0.60
CA VAL A 132 -13.84 4.01 -1.06
C VAL A 132 -13.46 5.01 -2.14
N GLY A 133 -12.24 4.94 -2.68
CA GLY A 133 -11.74 5.90 -3.65
C GLY A 133 -11.40 7.25 -3.02
N ARG A 134 -10.84 8.16 -3.82
CA ARG A 134 -10.49 9.53 -3.38
C ARG A 134 -11.73 10.42 -3.23
N THR A 135 -12.80 10.11 -3.97
CA THR A 135 -14.04 10.89 -4.04
C THR A 135 -15.15 10.35 -3.14
N GLY A 136 -15.10 9.08 -2.73
CA GLY A 136 -16.11 8.48 -1.86
C GLY A 136 -16.27 9.23 -0.54
N GLY A 137 -17.52 9.54 -0.18
CA GLY A 137 -17.84 10.35 1.00
C GLY A 137 -17.81 11.86 0.78
N ARG A 138 -17.35 12.35 -0.39
CA ARG A 138 -17.20 13.79 -0.66
C ARG A 138 -18.37 14.39 -1.44
N GLN A 139 -19.24 13.57 -2.03
CA GLN A 139 -20.43 14.04 -2.74
C GLN A 139 -21.53 14.47 -1.76
N ARG A 140 -22.31 15.50 -2.13
CA ARG A 140 -23.40 16.06 -1.30
C ARG A 140 -24.41 15.02 -0.80
N ARG A 141 -24.66 13.97 -1.57
CA ARG A 141 -25.64 12.92 -1.27
C ARG A 141 -25.01 11.56 -0.94
N SER A 142 -23.71 11.57 -0.65
CA SER A 142 -23.00 10.36 -0.26
C SER A 142 -23.54 9.82 1.06
N LEU A 143 -23.74 8.51 1.13
CA LEU A 143 -24.03 7.76 2.36
C LEU A 143 -22.75 7.36 3.09
N ILE A 144 -21.60 7.39 2.40
CA ILE A 144 -20.30 7.14 3.01
C ILE A 144 -19.95 8.31 3.95
N ASN A 145 -19.79 7.98 5.23
CA ASN A 145 -19.11 8.81 6.21
C ASN A 145 -17.61 8.52 6.18
N ARG A 146 -16.88 9.29 5.36
CA ARG A 146 -15.45 9.08 5.13
C ARG A 146 -14.59 9.23 6.38
N SER A 147 -14.87 10.24 7.21
CA SER A 147 -14.10 10.47 8.44
C SER A 147 -14.32 9.38 9.47
N ALA A 148 -15.52 8.79 9.53
CA ALA A 148 -15.78 7.60 10.35
C ALA A 148 -14.98 6.38 9.89
N LEU A 149 -14.90 6.13 8.58
CA LEU A 149 -14.06 5.07 8.03
C LEU A 149 -12.58 5.31 8.32
N GLU A 150 -12.10 6.55 8.10
CA GLU A 150 -10.72 6.92 8.35
C GLU A 150 -10.35 6.78 9.82
N SER A 151 -11.24 7.18 10.74
CA SER A 151 -11.05 6.97 12.19
C SER A 151 -10.96 5.49 12.55
N PHE A 152 -11.84 4.65 11.99
CA PHE A 152 -11.82 3.20 12.19
C PHE A 152 -10.50 2.57 11.70
N LEU A 153 -10.03 2.98 10.53
CA LEU A 153 -8.77 2.50 9.97
C LEU A 153 -7.57 2.98 10.77
N GLU A 154 -7.57 4.26 11.18
CA GLU A 154 -6.52 4.81 12.02
C GLU A 154 -6.43 4.03 13.33
N GLU A 155 -7.55 3.78 14.00
CA GLU A 155 -7.59 2.96 15.23
C GLU A 155 -7.13 1.51 15.00
N SER A 156 -7.52 0.91 13.87
CA SER A 156 -7.10 -0.44 13.53
C SER A 156 -5.59 -0.54 13.30
N ILE A 157 -5.02 0.40 12.54
CA ILE A 157 -3.58 0.48 12.25
C ILE A 157 -2.81 0.81 13.52
N ARG A 158 -3.32 1.76 14.29
CA ARG A 158 -2.86 2.15 15.63
C ARG A 158 -2.69 0.89 16.48
N ASN A 159 -3.74 0.12 16.69
CA ASN A 159 -3.67 -1.05 17.57
C ASN A 159 -2.98 -2.27 16.95
N ASN A 160 -2.31 -2.12 15.80
CA ASN A 160 -1.70 -3.19 15.02
C ASN A 160 -2.67 -4.36 14.77
N LYS A 161 -3.92 -4.05 14.44
CA LYS A 161 -4.92 -5.05 14.07
C LYS A 161 -4.41 -5.84 12.87
N SER A 162 -4.46 -7.15 12.98
CA SER A 162 -4.04 -8.05 11.90
C SER A 162 -4.93 -7.85 10.66
N TYR A 163 -4.35 -8.03 9.47
CA TYR A 163 -5.04 -7.70 8.23
C TYR A 163 -6.29 -8.57 8.01
N ASP A 164 -6.26 -9.83 8.42
CA ASP A 164 -7.41 -10.73 8.38
C ASP A 164 -8.57 -10.23 9.26
N GLN A 165 -8.29 -9.78 10.48
CA GLN A 165 -9.30 -9.19 11.36
C GLN A 165 -9.88 -7.90 10.78
N LEU A 166 -9.02 -7.02 10.25
CA LEU A 166 -9.46 -5.80 9.59
C LEU A 166 -10.42 -6.11 8.42
N VAL A 167 -10.08 -7.09 7.57
CA VAL A 167 -10.92 -7.45 6.42
C VAL A 167 -12.22 -8.11 6.86
N LEU A 168 -12.19 -8.99 7.87
CA LEU A 168 -13.41 -9.57 8.44
C LEU A 168 -14.36 -8.48 8.94
N GLU A 169 -13.84 -7.51 9.71
CA GLU A 169 -14.65 -6.40 10.23
C GLU A 169 -15.23 -5.52 9.13
N LEU A 170 -14.51 -5.32 8.01
CA LEU A 170 -15.01 -4.57 6.85
C LEU A 170 -16.09 -5.33 6.08
N VAL A 171 -15.88 -6.63 5.84
CA VAL A 171 -16.78 -7.46 5.02
C VAL A 171 -18.04 -7.85 5.79
N ASP A 172 -17.95 -8.12 7.08
CA ASP A 172 -19.07 -8.51 7.96
C ASP A 172 -19.74 -7.30 8.65
N ALA A 173 -19.29 -6.07 8.36
CA ALA A 173 -19.76 -4.85 9.02
C ALA A 173 -21.30 -4.70 8.99
N VAL A 174 -21.91 -4.48 10.16
CA VAL A 174 -23.30 -4.01 10.33
C VAL A 174 -23.32 -2.81 11.27
N GLY A 175 -24.36 -1.99 11.20
CA GLY A 175 -24.52 -0.81 12.04
C GLY A 175 -24.77 0.47 11.25
N SER A 176 -24.69 1.60 11.94
CA SER A 176 -24.99 2.93 11.41
C SER A 176 -23.72 3.66 10.94
N THR A 177 -23.85 4.45 9.87
CA THR A 177 -22.83 5.42 9.43
C THR A 177 -22.79 6.68 10.30
N ASP A 178 -23.79 6.85 11.18
CA ASP A 178 -23.96 7.99 12.06
C ASP A 178 -23.14 7.82 13.36
N PRO A 179 -22.14 8.69 13.63
CA PRO A 179 -21.34 8.64 14.86
C PRO A 179 -22.14 8.78 16.15
N GLU A 180 -23.38 9.30 16.10
CA GLU A 180 -24.23 9.48 17.28
C GLU A 180 -25.16 8.29 17.56
N ALA A 181 -25.23 7.31 16.66
CA ALA A 181 -26.06 6.13 16.84
C ALA A 181 -25.45 5.11 17.82
N GLU A 182 -26.30 4.41 18.58
CA GLU A 182 -25.87 3.35 19.52
C GLU A 182 -25.13 2.21 18.81
N ASP A 183 -25.55 1.89 17.58
CA ASP A 183 -24.94 0.88 16.70
C ASP A 183 -23.97 1.50 15.68
N PHE A 184 -23.33 2.63 15.99
CA PHE A 184 -22.32 3.23 15.11
C PHE A 184 -21.19 2.25 14.81
N ASN A 185 -20.85 2.13 13.52
CA ASN A 185 -19.73 1.32 13.07
C ASN A 185 -19.05 1.95 11.86
N GLY A 186 -17.83 2.46 12.03
CA GLY A 186 -17.05 3.07 10.95
C GLY A 186 -16.79 2.14 9.76
N ALA A 187 -16.69 0.83 9.98
CA ALA A 187 -16.38 -0.17 8.95
C ALA A 187 -17.49 -0.32 7.90
N VAL A 188 -18.75 -0.04 8.24
CA VAL A 188 -19.90 -0.18 7.31
C VAL A 188 -19.78 0.71 6.07
N ASN A 189 -18.99 1.77 6.17
CA ASN A 189 -18.73 2.71 5.09
C ASN A 189 -17.98 2.09 3.90
N PHE A 190 -17.32 0.95 4.09
CA PHE A 190 -16.77 0.18 2.97
C PHE A 190 -17.89 -0.34 2.04
N LEU A 191 -18.98 -0.87 2.61
CA LEU A 191 -20.05 -1.54 1.85
C LEU A 191 -21.25 -0.66 1.54
N VAL A 192 -21.50 0.40 2.32
CA VAL A 192 -22.80 1.11 2.33
C VAL A 192 -23.34 1.54 0.96
N GLU A 193 -22.51 2.12 0.08
CA GLU A 193 -22.93 2.46 -1.29
C GLU A 193 -22.71 1.31 -2.28
N LYS A 194 -21.83 0.36 -1.94
CA LYS A 194 -21.52 -0.80 -2.79
C LYS A 194 -22.59 -1.88 -2.79
N LEU A 195 -23.50 -1.81 -1.81
CA LEU A 195 -24.67 -2.69 -1.67
C LEU A 195 -25.87 -2.24 -2.50
N ASP A 196 -25.84 -1.03 -3.09
CA ASP A 196 -26.79 -0.63 -4.13
C ASP A 196 -26.66 -1.55 -5.36
N GLU A 197 -27.64 -1.47 -6.27
CA GLU A 197 -27.66 -2.25 -7.54
C GLU A 197 -27.37 -3.73 -7.30
N ASP A 198 -28.07 -4.31 -6.33
CA ASP A 198 -27.97 -5.72 -5.99
C ASP A 198 -26.57 -6.19 -5.57
N ALA A 199 -25.79 -5.31 -4.96
CA ALA A 199 -24.45 -5.60 -4.44
C ALA A 199 -23.40 -5.96 -5.52
N VAL A 200 -23.64 -5.56 -6.77
CA VAL A 200 -22.69 -5.72 -7.89
C VAL A 200 -21.34 -5.09 -7.55
N GLN A 201 -21.34 -3.85 -7.03
CA GLN A 201 -20.10 -3.15 -6.67
C GLN A 201 -19.42 -3.78 -5.45
N ALA A 202 -20.18 -4.27 -4.47
CA ALA A 202 -19.61 -4.98 -3.32
C ALA A 202 -18.88 -6.25 -3.77
N THR A 203 -19.47 -6.99 -4.71
CA THR A 203 -18.88 -8.20 -5.32
C THR A 203 -17.57 -7.87 -6.02
N ALA A 204 -17.60 -6.92 -6.96
CA ALA A 204 -16.43 -6.53 -7.74
C ALA A 204 -15.30 -5.99 -6.86
N LYS A 205 -15.60 -5.08 -5.93
CA LYS A 205 -14.58 -4.44 -5.08
C LYS A 205 -14.03 -5.37 -4.01
N THR A 206 -14.83 -6.27 -3.44
CA THR A 206 -14.33 -7.27 -2.49
C THR A 206 -13.32 -8.21 -3.17
N ALA A 207 -13.64 -8.72 -4.37
CA ALA A 207 -12.73 -9.59 -5.12
C ALA A 207 -11.47 -8.84 -5.60
N GLN A 208 -11.62 -7.64 -6.15
CA GLN A 208 -10.49 -6.82 -6.62
C GLN A 208 -9.58 -6.43 -5.45
N ILE A 209 -10.14 -5.95 -4.35
CA ILE A 209 -9.34 -5.41 -3.25
C ILE A 209 -8.70 -6.54 -2.44
N PHE A 210 -9.46 -7.56 -2.04
CA PHE A 210 -8.98 -8.55 -1.07
C PHE A 210 -8.44 -9.83 -1.71
N LEU A 211 -8.78 -10.13 -2.97
CA LEU A 211 -8.28 -11.31 -3.69
C LEU A 211 -7.43 -10.93 -4.90
N GLY A 212 -7.29 -9.64 -5.20
CA GLY A 212 -6.55 -9.14 -6.37
C GLY A 212 -7.09 -9.73 -7.67
N THR A 213 -8.41 -9.95 -7.75
CA THR A 213 -9.04 -10.57 -8.92
C THR A 213 -10.08 -9.61 -9.51
N ALA A 214 -9.88 -9.19 -10.77
CA ALA A 214 -10.79 -8.28 -11.46
C ALA A 214 -11.98 -9.03 -12.08
N VAL A 215 -13.02 -9.28 -11.28
CA VAL A 215 -14.21 -10.03 -11.74
C VAL A 215 -15.28 -9.18 -12.45
N GLN A 216 -15.18 -7.84 -12.44
CA GLN A 216 -16.27 -6.95 -12.88
C GLN A 216 -16.72 -7.19 -14.33
N CYS A 217 -15.79 -7.43 -15.26
CA CYS A 217 -16.14 -7.73 -16.65
C CYS A 217 -17.00 -8.99 -16.79
N THR A 218 -16.89 -9.91 -15.83
CA THR A 218 -17.66 -11.14 -15.84
C THR A 218 -19.12 -10.98 -15.43
N GLN A 219 -19.53 -9.83 -14.89
CA GLN A 219 -20.93 -9.53 -14.59
C GLN A 219 -21.86 -9.79 -15.80
N CYS A 220 -21.41 -9.40 -16.99
CA CYS A 220 -22.23 -9.39 -18.21
C CYS A 220 -21.87 -10.47 -19.25
N HIS A 221 -20.68 -11.09 -19.15
CA HIS A 221 -20.24 -12.14 -20.06
C HIS A 221 -19.06 -12.94 -19.52
N ASN A 222 -18.85 -14.16 -20.02
CA ASN A 222 -17.60 -14.88 -19.74
C ASN A 222 -16.40 -14.06 -20.25
N HIS A 223 -15.31 -14.04 -19.49
CA HIS A 223 -14.13 -13.32 -19.92
C HIS A 223 -13.59 -13.91 -21.24
N PRO A 224 -13.20 -13.08 -22.23
CA PRO A 224 -12.83 -13.56 -23.56
C PRO A 224 -11.50 -14.33 -23.60
N PHE A 225 -10.64 -14.17 -22.61
CA PHE A 225 -9.25 -14.64 -22.64
C PHE A 225 -8.80 -15.43 -21.40
N ASN A 226 -9.67 -15.66 -20.42
CA ASN A 226 -9.35 -16.47 -19.24
C ASN A 226 -10.55 -17.32 -18.83
N GLU A 227 -10.39 -18.13 -17.78
CA GLU A 227 -11.40 -19.10 -17.36
C GLU A 227 -12.55 -18.48 -16.56
N TYR A 228 -12.47 -17.20 -16.19
CA TYR A 228 -13.51 -16.56 -15.39
C TYR A 228 -14.81 -16.43 -16.16
N ARG A 229 -15.88 -16.95 -15.57
CA ARG A 229 -17.21 -17.06 -16.17
C ARG A 229 -18.20 -16.13 -15.51
N GLN A 230 -19.25 -15.80 -16.25
CA GLN A 230 -20.34 -14.97 -15.75
C GLN A 230 -21.01 -15.59 -14.52
N ASN A 231 -21.15 -16.91 -14.46
CA ASN A 231 -21.75 -17.56 -13.30
C ASN A 231 -20.96 -17.32 -12.01
N GLN A 232 -19.63 -17.29 -12.07
CA GLN A 232 -18.78 -17.11 -10.89
C GLN A 232 -18.95 -15.72 -10.26
N PHE A 233 -19.21 -14.69 -11.07
CA PHE A 233 -19.55 -13.36 -10.55
C PHE A 233 -20.82 -13.41 -9.72
N TRP A 234 -21.88 -14.02 -10.26
CA TRP A 234 -23.18 -14.10 -9.60
C TRP A 234 -23.17 -15.07 -8.40
N GLU A 235 -22.37 -16.12 -8.45
CA GLU A 235 -22.13 -17.01 -7.32
C GLU A 235 -21.46 -16.27 -6.14
N LEU A 236 -20.47 -15.43 -6.42
CA LEU A 236 -19.86 -14.58 -5.40
C LEU A 236 -20.83 -13.48 -4.91
N ASN A 237 -21.63 -12.91 -5.82
CA ASN A 237 -22.64 -11.91 -5.48
C ASN A 237 -23.70 -12.45 -4.51
N ALA A 238 -24.05 -13.74 -4.62
CA ALA A 238 -25.05 -14.40 -3.78
C ALA A 238 -24.74 -14.33 -2.27
N PHE A 239 -23.47 -14.12 -1.88
CA PHE A 239 -23.07 -13.93 -0.49
C PHE A 239 -23.55 -12.60 0.12
N PHE A 240 -23.72 -11.55 -0.69
CA PHE A 240 -24.14 -10.22 -0.21
C PHE A 240 -25.66 -10.04 -0.15
N ARG A 241 -26.43 -11.00 -0.66
CA ARG A 241 -27.88 -10.83 -0.89
C ARG A 241 -28.72 -10.86 0.38
N GLN A 242 -28.13 -11.22 1.52
CA GLN A 242 -28.73 -11.08 2.85
C GLN A 242 -28.52 -9.69 3.46
N THR A 243 -27.80 -8.77 2.81
CA THR A 243 -27.47 -7.47 3.41
C THR A 243 -28.32 -6.35 2.81
N ARG A 244 -28.80 -5.43 3.65
CA ARG A 244 -29.65 -4.30 3.27
C ARG A 244 -29.12 -2.99 3.83
N VAL A 245 -29.33 -1.93 3.07
CA VAL A 245 -29.01 -0.56 3.46
C VAL A 245 -30.31 0.20 3.66
N GLU A 246 -30.55 0.66 4.88
CA GLU A 246 -31.66 1.56 5.20
C GLU A 246 -31.17 3.00 5.17
N ARG A 247 -31.84 3.84 4.38
CA ARG A 247 -31.51 5.26 4.25
C ARG A 247 -32.44 6.09 5.12
N THR A 248 -31.87 6.94 5.96
CA THR A 248 -32.61 7.85 6.84
C THR A 248 -32.15 9.28 6.60
N ARG A 249 -33.04 10.26 6.70
CA ARG A 249 -32.68 11.67 6.61
C ARG A 249 -31.97 12.09 7.90
N ASP A 250 -30.84 12.79 7.77
CA ASP A 250 -30.14 13.40 8.90
C ASP A 250 -31.05 14.49 9.52
N PRO A 251 -31.38 14.40 10.83
CA PRO A 251 -32.28 15.35 11.48
C PRO A 251 -31.64 16.73 11.67
N ASP A 252 -30.31 16.82 11.76
CA ASP A 252 -29.57 18.03 12.10
C ASP A 252 -29.00 18.73 10.87
N GLN A 253 -28.87 18.02 9.74
CA GLN A 253 -28.32 18.57 8.50
C GLN A 253 -29.29 18.44 7.31
N ASP A 254 -29.78 19.59 6.83
CA ASP A 254 -30.73 19.61 5.73
C ASP A 254 -30.11 19.08 4.42
N ASN A 255 -30.74 18.05 3.85
CA ASN A 255 -30.30 17.28 2.67
C ASN A 255 -29.09 16.35 2.84
N ARG A 256 -28.71 15.99 4.08
CA ARG A 256 -27.80 14.87 4.33
C ARG A 256 -28.62 13.60 4.61
N PHE A 257 -28.11 12.47 4.14
CA PHE A 257 -28.68 11.15 4.40
C PHE A 257 -27.67 10.32 5.18
N LEU A 258 -28.18 9.57 6.14
CA LEU A 258 -27.47 8.58 6.92
C LEU A 258 -27.91 7.19 6.45
N ALA A 259 -27.08 6.19 6.71
CA ALA A 259 -27.38 4.83 6.34
C ALA A 259 -27.13 3.86 7.49
N ARG A 260 -27.96 2.81 7.55
CA ARG A 260 -27.76 1.66 8.42
C ARG A 260 -27.63 0.41 7.59
N VAL A 261 -26.54 -0.32 7.76
CA VAL A 261 -26.30 -1.62 7.14
C VAL A 261 -26.76 -2.72 8.10
N SER A 262 -27.65 -3.60 7.64
CA SER A 262 -28.14 -4.73 8.44
C SER A 262 -28.26 -5.99 7.59
N ASP A 263 -27.97 -7.15 8.19
CA ASP A 263 -28.32 -8.42 7.58
C ASP A 263 -29.79 -8.75 7.84
N ARG A 264 -30.45 -9.36 6.86
CA ARG A 264 -31.85 -9.80 6.88
C ARG A 264 -32.00 -11.11 6.12
N ASP A 265 -33.06 -11.83 6.48
CA ASP A 265 -33.49 -12.97 5.69
C ASP A 265 -33.73 -12.56 4.24
N PHE A 266 -33.21 -13.37 3.33
CA PHE A 266 -33.33 -13.20 1.90
C PHE A 266 -34.04 -14.42 1.33
N ALA A 267 -35.27 -14.26 0.87
CA ALA A 267 -36.06 -15.39 0.40
C ALA A 267 -35.70 -15.90 -1.00
N GLY A 268 -34.69 -15.31 -1.64
CA GLY A 268 -34.38 -15.48 -3.06
C GLY A 268 -35.11 -14.47 -3.95
N GLU A 269 -34.58 -14.26 -5.15
CA GLU A 269 -35.26 -13.49 -6.19
C GLU A 269 -36.48 -14.25 -6.74
N GLY A 270 -37.40 -13.53 -7.38
CA GLY A 270 -38.58 -14.15 -8.00
C GLY A 270 -39.73 -14.52 -7.05
N ARG A 271 -39.64 -14.30 -5.73
CA ARG A 271 -40.80 -14.42 -4.83
C ARG A 271 -41.87 -13.34 -5.05
N GLU A 272 -41.49 -12.15 -5.54
CA GLU A 272 -42.47 -11.10 -5.89
C GLU A 272 -43.40 -11.54 -7.05
N LEU A 273 -42.94 -12.43 -7.94
CA LEU A 273 -43.78 -13.02 -9.00
C LEU A 273 -44.89 -13.93 -8.46
N TYR A 274 -44.78 -14.41 -7.21
CA TYR A 274 -45.79 -15.27 -6.57
C TYR A 274 -46.68 -14.51 -5.58
N ARG A 275 -46.28 -13.32 -5.13
CA ARG A 275 -47.05 -12.53 -4.16
C ARG A 275 -48.33 -11.94 -4.76
N ASP A 276 -48.33 -11.68 -6.07
CA ASP A 276 -49.48 -11.11 -6.80
C ASP A 276 -50.59 -12.12 -7.13
N ASN A 277 -50.43 -13.41 -6.81
CA ASN A 277 -51.45 -14.43 -7.14
C ASN A 277 -51.94 -15.30 -5.98
N ARG A 278 -51.49 -15.07 -4.73
CA ARG A 278 -52.10 -15.64 -3.52
C ARG A 278 -51.99 -14.66 -2.36
N SER A 279 -53.06 -13.92 -2.11
CA SER A 279 -53.21 -12.96 -1.02
C SER A 279 -53.43 -13.60 0.37
N GLU A 280 -53.18 -14.89 0.55
CA GLU A 280 -53.34 -15.59 1.83
C GLU A 280 -52.08 -16.40 2.17
N VAL A 281 -51.34 -15.95 3.20
CA VAL A 281 -50.28 -16.72 3.85
C VAL A 281 -50.96 -17.74 4.76
N PHE A 282 -50.83 -19.04 4.45
CA PHE A 282 -51.38 -20.10 5.28
C PHE A 282 -50.31 -20.58 6.24
N LEU A 283 -50.42 -20.30 7.54
CA LEU A 283 -49.48 -20.81 8.54
C LEU A 283 -49.88 -22.22 9.00
N VAL A 284 -48.90 -23.13 9.07
CA VAL A 284 -49.00 -24.47 9.64
C VAL A 284 -47.96 -24.63 10.74
N GLU A 285 -48.29 -25.37 11.79
CA GLU A 285 -47.38 -25.62 12.90
C GLU A 285 -46.43 -26.78 12.54
N ARG A 286 -45.11 -26.53 12.53
CA ARG A 286 -44.05 -27.54 12.42
C ARG A 286 -43.01 -27.32 13.50
N ASP A 287 -42.66 -28.38 14.22
CA ASP A 287 -41.67 -28.34 15.31
C ASP A 287 -41.91 -27.20 16.33
N GLY A 288 -43.18 -26.90 16.62
CA GLY A 288 -43.59 -25.84 17.56
C GLY A 288 -43.44 -24.41 17.04
N LYS A 289 -43.10 -24.21 15.76
CA LYS A 289 -43.09 -22.91 15.08
C LYS A 289 -44.20 -22.85 14.03
N LEU A 290 -44.82 -21.67 13.87
CA LEU A 290 -45.74 -21.40 12.76
C LEU A 290 -44.91 -21.11 11.50
N VAL A 291 -45.02 -21.97 10.49
CA VAL A 291 -44.34 -21.86 9.19
C VAL A 291 -45.36 -21.73 8.07
N ASP A 292 -45.05 -21.00 7.01
CA ASP A 292 -45.93 -20.91 5.84
C ASP A 292 -46.06 -22.28 5.15
N ARG A 293 -47.29 -22.70 4.86
CA ARG A 293 -47.66 -23.96 4.20
C ARG A 293 -46.98 -24.10 2.84
N ASP A 294 -46.82 -23.00 2.13
CA ASP A 294 -46.16 -22.94 0.82
C ASP A 294 -44.64 -22.70 0.96
N ALA A 295 -44.10 -22.46 2.17
CA ALA A 295 -42.65 -22.34 2.42
C ALA A 295 -41.90 -23.68 2.38
N GLU A 296 -42.60 -24.81 2.25
CA GLU A 296 -42.00 -26.14 2.31
C GLU A 296 -41.13 -26.52 1.10
N ARG A 297 -40.83 -25.59 0.17
CA ARG A 297 -39.98 -25.89 -0.99
C ARG A 297 -38.95 -24.86 -1.46
N LEU A 298 -38.72 -23.77 -0.73
CA LEU A 298 -37.68 -22.80 -1.12
C LEU A 298 -36.93 -22.26 0.10
N ASN A 299 -36.18 -23.15 0.76
CA ASN A 299 -35.09 -22.74 1.67
C ASN A 299 -33.92 -22.19 0.85
N SER A 300 -33.66 -22.77 -0.31
CA SER A 300 -32.68 -22.26 -1.26
C SER A 300 -33.11 -20.86 -1.71
N ALA A 301 -32.31 -19.83 -1.41
CA ALA A 301 -32.56 -18.45 -1.78
C ALA A 301 -31.71 -18.08 -3.02
N PRO A 302 -32.20 -18.43 -4.23
CA PRO A 302 -31.48 -18.20 -5.49
C PRO A 302 -31.40 -16.72 -5.82
N ILE A 303 -30.39 -16.37 -6.62
CA ILE A 303 -30.44 -15.19 -7.46
C ILE A 303 -30.51 -15.58 -8.93
N TYR A 304 -31.02 -14.68 -9.75
CA TYR A 304 -31.13 -14.86 -11.19
C TYR A 304 -30.28 -13.84 -11.93
N TYR A 305 -29.68 -14.27 -13.02
CA TYR A 305 -28.98 -13.38 -13.94
C TYR A 305 -29.25 -13.79 -15.38
N GLU A 306 -29.25 -12.81 -16.27
CA GLU A 306 -29.55 -13.01 -17.69
C GLU A 306 -28.26 -13.11 -18.50
N LEU A 307 -28.17 -14.15 -19.34
CA LEU A 307 -27.14 -14.30 -20.34
C LEU A 307 -27.46 -13.43 -21.56
N ARG A 308 -26.47 -13.10 -22.39
CA ARG A 308 -26.66 -12.28 -23.60
C ARG A 308 -27.66 -12.85 -24.62
N ASN A 309 -27.96 -14.14 -24.56
CA ASN A 309 -28.94 -14.82 -25.41
C ASN A 309 -30.38 -14.76 -24.84
N GLY A 310 -30.60 -14.09 -23.71
CA GLY A 310 -31.88 -14.02 -23.00
C GLY A 310 -32.16 -15.20 -22.07
N GLU A 311 -31.23 -16.15 -21.92
CA GLU A 311 -31.37 -17.27 -21.00
C GLU A 311 -31.16 -16.79 -19.56
N VAL A 312 -32.16 -17.03 -18.71
CA VAL A 312 -32.06 -16.75 -17.27
C VAL A 312 -31.42 -17.94 -16.57
N ARG A 313 -30.41 -17.65 -15.76
CA ARG A 313 -29.66 -18.63 -14.98
C ARG A 313 -29.81 -18.35 -13.50
N VAL A 314 -29.60 -19.40 -12.70
CA VAL A 314 -29.60 -19.33 -11.24
C VAL A 314 -28.16 -19.33 -10.72
N ALA A 315 -27.91 -18.60 -9.64
CA ALA A 315 -26.69 -18.69 -8.85
C ALA A 315 -26.99 -18.84 -7.36
N TYR A 316 -26.07 -19.53 -6.68
CA TYR A 316 -26.02 -19.76 -5.25
C TYR A 316 -24.63 -19.39 -4.72
N PRO A 317 -24.44 -19.23 -3.39
CA PRO A 317 -23.14 -18.88 -2.83
C PRO A 317 -22.05 -19.92 -3.13
N VAL A 318 -21.15 -19.57 -4.05
CA VAL A 318 -19.93 -20.34 -4.37
C VAL A 318 -18.76 -19.37 -4.44
N PHE A 319 -17.69 -19.67 -3.70
CA PHE A 319 -16.50 -18.86 -3.67
C PHE A 319 -15.69 -18.99 -4.97
N ILE A 320 -14.73 -18.09 -5.18
CA ILE A 320 -13.98 -18.01 -6.45
C ILE A 320 -13.16 -19.26 -6.77
N ASP A 321 -12.83 -20.08 -5.76
CA ASP A 321 -12.12 -21.35 -5.89
C ASP A 321 -13.05 -22.57 -6.11
N GLY A 322 -14.36 -22.34 -6.18
CA GLY A 322 -15.39 -23.37 -6.33
C GLY A 322 -15.96 -23.88 -5.01
N THR A 323 -15.49 -23.41 -3.85
CA THR A 323 -16.04 -23.81 -2.54
C THR A 323 -17.48 -23.33 -2.41
N SER A 324 -18.43 -24.27 -2.43
CA SER A 324 -19.86 -23.97 -2.29
C SER A 324 -20.34 -24.11 -0.84
N LEU A 325 -21.26 -23.24 -0.43
CA LEU A 325 -21.91 -23.42 0.89
C LEU A 325 -22.78 -24.66 0.92
N GLU A 326 -23.39 -25.05 -0.21
CA GLU A 326 -24.12 -26.31 -0.34
C GLU A 326 -23.27 -27.52 0.08
N GLU A 327 -22.03 -27.62 -0.43
CA GLU A 327 -21.12 -28.70 -0.07
C GLU A 327 -20.67 -28.60 1.39
N LYS A 328 -20.32 -27.39 1.86
CA LYS A 328 -19.91 -27.13 3.24
C LYS A 328 -20.95 -27.58 4.26
N TYR A 329 -22.24 -27.38 3.96
CA TYR A 329 -23.36 -27.73 4.83
C TYR A 329 -24.08 -29.02 4.42
N SER A 330 -23.50 -29.83 3.52
CA SER A 330 -24.14 -31.04 2.97
C SER A 330 -24.64 -32.03 4.04
N GLN A 331 -23.99 -32.10 5.20
CA GLN A 331 -24.42 -32.95 6.33
C GLN A 331 -25.76 -32.52 6.96
N GLN A 332 -26.16 -31.26 6.76
CA GLN A 332 -27.41 -30.67 7.24
C GLN A 332 -28.49 -30.60 6.14
N GLY A 333 -28.18 -31.04 4.92
CA GLY A 333 -29.02 -30.92 3.72
C GLY A 333 -28.50 -29.85 2.76
N ALA A 334 -28.60 -30.10 1.45
CA ALA A 334 -28.13 -29.16 0.41
C ALA A 334 -28.86 -27.81 0.46
N GLU A 335 -30.12 -27.84 0.89
CA GLU A 335 -30.97 -26.69 1.12
C GLU A 335 -30.47 -25.77 2.26
N PHE A 336 -29.66 -26.29 3.19
CA PHE A 336 -29.14 -25.53 4.32
C PHE A 336 -28.05 -24.55 3.86
N GLY A 337 -27.08 -25.03 3.08
CA GLY A 337 -26.00 -24.18 2.55
C GLY A 337 -26.49 -23.11 1.57
N ASN A 338 -27.57 -23.42 0.84
CA ASN A 338 -28.24 -22.47 -0.03
C ASN A 338 -29.29 -21.62 0.70
N SER A 339 -29.44 -21.76 2.03
CA SER A 339 -30.43 -21.02 2.80
C SER A 339 -30.21 -19.51 2.69
N GLY A 340 -31.31 -18.76 2.68
CA GLY A 340 -31.29 -17.31 2.81
C GLY A 340 -31.75 -16.81 4.17
N TYR A 341 -32.04 -17.70 5.11
CA TYR A 341 -32.39 -17.36 6.50
C TYR A 341 -31.12 -17.19 7.34
N LEU A 342 -31.06 -16.13 8.14
CA LEU A 342 -29.91 -15.85 9.00
C LEU A 342 -29.77 -16.85 10.14
N GLU A 343 -30.86 -17.49 10.57
CA GLU A 343 -30.81 -18.55 11.58
C GLU A 343 -30.10 -19.82 11.08
N ASP A 344 -30.06 -20.03 9.76
CA ASP A 344 -29.35 -21.15 9.14
C ASP A 344 -27.92 -20.76 8.77
N VAL A 345 -27.77 -19.73 7.93
CA VAL A 345 -26.50 -19.31 7.34
C VAL A 345 -26.48 -17.78 7.18
N ASN A 346 -25.52 -17.13 7.83
CA ASN A 346 -25.13 -15.76 7.46
C ASN A 346 -24.06 -15.85 6.36
N ARG A 347 -24.49 -15.69 5.12
CA ARG A 347 -23.62 -15.86 3.94
C ARG A 347 -22.46 -14.87 3.95
N ARG A 348 -22.65 -13.62 4.37
CA ARG A 348 -21.57 -12.62 4.34
C ARG A 348 -20.47 -12.91 5.37
N LYS A 349 -20.86 -13.44 6.53
CA LYS A 349 -19.92 -13.97 7.51
C LYS A 349 -19.12 -15.16 6.98
N GLU A 350 -19.78 -16.08 6.26
CA GLU A 350 -19.12 -17.19 5.58
C GLU A 350 -18.15 -16.70 4.50
N LEU A 351 -18.51 -15.68 3.71
CA LEU A 351 -17.63 -15.04 2.74
C LEU A 351 -16.36 -14.51 3.42
N GLY A 352 -16.50 -13.81 4.56
CA GLY A 352 -15.35 -13.32 5.33
C GLY A 352 -14.36 -14.43 5.68
N GLN A 353 -14.85 -15.59 6.13
CA GLN A 353 -14.02 -16.76 6.46
C GLN A 353 -13.34 -17.35 5.22
N LEU A 354 -14.04 -17.41 4.09
CA LEU A 354 -13.51 -17.92 2.83
C LEU A 354 -12.42 -17.00 2.27
N LEU A 355 -12.59 -15.68 2.38
CA LEU A 355 -11.57 -14.69 2.00
C LEU A 355 -10.26 -14.94 2.74
N ILE A 356 -10.29 -14.97 4.08
CA ILE A 356 -9.06 -15.13 4.87
C ILE A 356 -8.39 -16.50 4.71
N ALA A 357 -9.14 -17.52 4.28
CA ALA A 357 -8.61 -18.86 4.03
C ALA A 357 -7.94 -18.98 2.65
N ALA A 358 -8.28 -18.09 1.71
CA ALA A 358 -7.81 -18.14 0.33
C ALA A 358 -6.32 -17.81 0.21
N ARG A 359 -5.61 -18.48 -0.70
CA ARG A 359 -4.22 -18.14 -1.05
C ARG A 359 -4.14 -16.77 -1.74
N GLU A 360 -5.17 -16.44 -2.51
CA GLU A 360 -5.32 -15.18 -3.25
C GLU A 360 -5.35 -13.99 -2.29
N PHE A 361 -5.85 -14.17 -1.07
CA PHE A 361 -5.85 -13.15 -0.03
C PHE A 361 -4.43 -12.70 0.34
N ASP A 362 -3.55 -13.67 0.62
CA ASP A 362 -2.15 -13.43 0.97
C ASP A 362 -1.41 -12.77 -0.19
N ARG A 363 -1.61 -13.29 -1.41
CA ARG A 363 -0.94 -12.78 -2.61
C ARG A 363 -1.40 -11.36 -2.95
N ALA A 364 -2.69 -11.06 -2.78
CA ALA A 364 -3.25 -9.77 -3.14
C ALA A 364 -2.66 -8.66 -2.27
N ILE A 365 -2.60 -8.87 -0.96
CA ILE A 365 -2.02 -7.88 -0.06
C ILE A 365 -0.51 -7.75 -0.25
N VAL A 366 0.22 -8.87 -0.39
CA VAL A 366 1.67 -8.81 -0.67
C VAL A 366 1.96 -8.04 -1.97
N ASN A 367 1.22 -8.33 -3.04
CA ASN A 367 1.41 -7.67 -4.33
C ASN A 367 1.04 -6.17 -4.29
N ARG A 368 -0.06 -5.82 -3.59
CA ARG A 368 -0.45 -4.42 -3.36
C ARG A 368 0.64 -3.66 -2.60
N MET A 369 1.07 -4.21 -1.47
CA MET A 369 2.09 -3.56 -0.63
C MET A 369 3.40 -3.42 -1.40
N TRP A 370 3.83 -4.45 -2.11
CA TRP A 370 5.00 -4.39 -2.99
C TRP A 370 4.86 -3.28 -4.05
N ALA A 371 3.70 -3.19 -4.71
CA ALA A 371 3.41 -2.13 -5.67
C ALA A 371 3.43 -0.73 -5.03
N HIS A 372 2.94 -0.58 -3.80
CA HIS A 372 2.99 0.69 -3.06
C HIS A 372 4.44 1.16 -2.86
N PHE A 373 5.34 0.28 -2.41
CA PHE A 373 6.73 0.63 -2.12
C PHE A 373 7.59 0.78 -3.39
N PHE A 374 7.42 -0.08 -4.39
CA PHE A 374 8.25 -0.11 -5.60
C PHE A 374 7.64 0.62 -6.80
N GLY A 375 6.39 1.07 -6.71
CA GLY A 375 5.63 1.64 -7.84
C GLY A 375 5.11 0.60 -8.84
N TYR A 376 5.58 -0.65 -8.77
CA TYR A 376 5.14 -1.76 -9.59
C TYR A 376 5.00 -3.01 -8.73
N GLY A 377 3.88 -3.71 -8.85
CA GLY A 377 3.72 -5.04 -8.27
C GLY A 377 4.44 -6.10 -9.10
N PHE A 378 4.29 -7.36 -8.69
CA PHE A 378 4.67 -8.51 -9.50
C PHE A 378 3.77 -8.66 -10.73
N THR A 379 2.57 -8.08 -10.74
CA THR A 379 1.65 -8.05 -11.88
C THR A 379 1.29 -6.61 -12.28
N LYS A 380 0.82 -6.41 -13.52
CA LYS A 380 0.36 -5.10 -14.01
C LYS A 380 -1.01 -5.22 -14.70
N PRO A 381 -2.12 -4.75 -14.08
CA PRO A 381 -2.16 -4.06 -12.79
C PRO A 381 -1.96 -5.01 -11.60
N PHE A 382 -1.71 -4.46 -10.41
CA PHE A 382 -1.38 -5.23 -9.20
C PHE A 382 -2.61 -5.92 -8.57
N ASP A 383 -3.81 -5.47 -8.92
CA ASP A 383 -5.11 -5.93 -8.41
C ASP A 383 -5.91 -6.75 -9.45
N ASP A 384 -5.25 -7.18 -10.53
CA ASP A 384 -5.77 -8.15 -11.50
C ASP A 384 -4.74 -9.27 -11.72
N MET A 385 -4.68 -10.18 -10.76
CA MET A 385 -3.86 -11.37 -10.81
C MET A 385 -4.63 -12.52 -11.45
N GLY A 386 -3.92 -13.33 -12.23
CA GLY A 386 -4.49 -14.54 -12.82
C GLY A 386 -3.59 -15.10 -13.92
N PRO A 387 -3.99 -16.21 -14.57
CA PRO A 387 -3.23 -16.80 -15.66
C PRO A 387 -2.98 -15.85 -16.83
N HIS A 388 -3.85 -14.86 -17.04
CA HIS A 388 -3.71 -13.82 -18.09
C HIS A 388 -2.70 -12.72 -17.74
N ASN A 389 -2.33 -12.59 -16.46
CA ASN A 389 -1.39 -11.60 -15.95
C ASN A 389 -0.43 -12.28 -14.95
N PRO A 390 0.50 -13.12 -15.45
CA PRO A 390 1.38 -13.89 -14.58
C PRO A 390 2.33 -12.97 -13.80
N PRO A 391 2.62 -13.28 -12.51
CA PRO A 391 3.58 -12.53 -11.71
C PRO A 391 5.00 -12.59 -12.29
N SER A 392 5.76 -11.50 -12.15
CA SER A 392 7.18 -11.43 -12.53
C SER A 392 8.07 -12.35 -11.72
N HIS A 393 7.72 -12.57 -10.44
CA HIS A 393 8.43 -13.45 -9.51
C HIS A 393 7.40 -14.33 -8.77
N PRO A 394 6.86 -15.38 -9.43
CA PRO A 394 5.75 -16.15 -8.88
C PRO A 394 6.14 -16.89 -7.58
N GLU A 395 7.33 -17.50 -7.52
CA GLU A 395 7.81 -18.20 -6.33
C GLU A 395 7.98 -17.24 -5.15
N LEU A 396 8.53 -16.05 -5.39
CA LEU A 396 8.67 -15.01 -4.36
C LEU A 396 7.31 -14.55 -3.84
N LEU A 397 6.35 -14.28 -4.72
CA LEU A 397 5.02 -13.85 -4.32
C LEU A 397 4.32 -14.90 -3.44
N ASP A 398 4.42 -16.18 -3.82
CA ASP A 398 3.82 -17.27 -3.06
C ASP A 398 4.49 -17.47 -1.70
N GLU A 399 5.81 -17.49 -1.68
CA GLU A 399 6.58 -17.67 -0.46
C GLU A 399 6.41 -16.50 0.52
N LEU A 400 6.38 -15.26 0.02
CA LEU A 400 6.13 -14.08 0.85
C LEU A 400 4.69 -14.04 1.37
N GLY A 401 3.71 -14.52 0.59
CA GLY A 401 2.34 -14.72 1.04
C GLY A 401 2.23 -15.71 2.20
N LEU A 402 2.92 -16.85 2.11
CA LEU A 402 2.98 -17.84 3.19
C LEU A 402 3.68 -17.29 4.44
N SER A 403 4.78 -16.55 4.27
CA SER A 403 5.48 -15.88 5.38
C SER A 403 4.59 -14.84 6.07
N PHE A 404 3.80 -14.09 5.30
CA PHE A 404 2.85 -13.11 5.83
C PHE A 404 1.72 -13.77 6.65
N ARG A 405 1.13 -14.85 6.13
CA ARG A 405 0.14 -15.64 6.88
C ARG A 405 0.73 -16.25 8.15
N ALA A 406 1.96 -16.76 8.09
CA ALA A 406 2.67 -17.32 9.25
C ALA A 406 3.00 -16.26 10.31
N ALA A 407 3.14 -15.00 9.91
CA ALA A 407 3.29 -13.85 10.80
C ALA A 407 1.92 -13.26 11.22
N GLU A 408 0.86 -14.07 11.21
CA GLU A 408 -0.48 -13.69 11.67
C GLU A 408 -1.02 -12.43 10.97
N PHE A 409 -0.70 -12.27 9.68
CA PHE A 409 -1.15 -11.15 8.86
C PHE A 409 -0.73 -9.76 9.40
N ASP A 410 0.42 -9.68 10.08
CA ASP A 410 0.97 -8.43 10.60
C ASP A 410 1.52 -7.53 9.49
N LEU A 411 0.79 -6.45 9.17
CA LEU A 411 1.17 -5.49 8.14
C LEU A 411 2.51 -4.80 8.43
N ARG A 412 2.86 -4.58 9.71
CA ARG A 412 4.14 -3.94 10.07
C ARG A 412 5.32 -4.85 9.73
N SER A 413 5.21 -6.15 9.98
CA SER A 413 6.20 -7.14 9.55
C SER A 413 6.38 -7.15 8.03
N LEU A 414 5.29 -7.15 7.25
CA LEU A 414 5.37 -7.10 5.79
C LEU A 414 6.08 -5.83 5.29
N MET A 415 5.69 -4.66 5.81
CA MET A 415 6.36 -3.39 5.48
C MET A 415 7.85 -3.44 5.82
N ARG A 416 8.21 -3.94 7.01
CA ARG A 416 9.59 -4.11 7.47
C ARG A 416 10.41 -4.96 6.50
N TRP A 417 9.88 -6.12 6.07
CA TRP A 417 10.60 -7.01 5.16
C TRP A 417 10.86 -6.35 3.80
N ILE A 418 9.87 -5.60 3.28
CA ILE A 418 10.00 -4.90 2.01
C ILE A 418 11.07 -3.80 2.09
N VAL A 419 11.00 -2.90 3.09
CA VAL A 419 11.90 -1.74 3.16
C VAL A 419 13.34 -2.09 3.57
N LEU A 420 13.53 -3.24 4.21
CA LEU A 420 14.86 -3.77 4.55
C LEU A 420 15.45 -4.69 3.46
N SER A 421 14.71 -4.94 2.38
CA SER A 421 15.19 -5.75 1.26
C SER A 421 16.31 -5.05 0.48
N GLU A 422 17.14 -5.86 -0.17
CA GLU A 422 18.18 -5.39 -1.08
C GLU A 422 17.63 -4.57 -2.26
N PRO A 423 16.60 -5.00 -3.02
CA PRO A 423 16.06 -4.18 -4.12
C PRO A 423 15.56 -2.82 -3.63
N TYR A 424 14.97 -2.73 -2.43
CA TYR A 424 14.54 -1.46 -1.86
C TYR A 424 15.73 -0.57 -1.46
N SER A 425 16.91 -1.13 -1.22
CA SER A 425 18.13 -0.38 -0.89
C SER A 425 18.92 0.10 -2.12
N LEU A 426 18.46 -0.18 -3.33
CA LEU A 426 19.13 0.23 -4.57
C LEU A 426 18.90 1.70 -4.90
N SER A 427 19.87 2.31 -5.60
CA SER A 427 19.70 3.60 -6.25
C SER A 427 18.72 3.48 -7.41
N SER A 428 18.04 4.57 -7.75
CA SER A 428 17.19 4.67 -8.94
C SER A 428 17.94 4.89 -10.25
N ARG A 429 19.26 5.11 -10.19
CA ARG A 429 20.06 5.40 -11.38
C ARG A 429 20.09 4.23 -12.36
N ILE A 430 19.75 4.54 -13.61
CA ILE A 430 19.90 3.60 -14.72
C ILE A 430 21.39 3.45 -15.06
N THR A 431 21.80 2.20 -15.24
CA THR A 431 23.14 1.78 -15.66
C THR A 431 23.03 0.98 -16.95
N ARG A 432 24.16 0.70 -17.60
CA ARG A 432 24.16 -0.16 -18.80
C ARG A 432 23.68 -1.58 -18.50
N GLY A 433 23.89 -2.08 -17.28
CA GLY A 433 23.55 -3.45 -16.90
C GLY A 433 22.09 -3.65 -16.48
N ASN A 434 21.30 -2.59 -16.34
CA ASN A 434 19.88 -2.66 -15.99
C ASN A 434 18.98 -1.78 -16.86
N ALA A 435 19.46 -1.31 -18.01
CA ALA A 435 18.67 -0.46 -18.90
C ALA A 435 17.45 -1.20 -19.49
N ASP A 436 17.51 -2.52 -19.58
CA ASP A 436 16.42 -3.36 -20.10
C ASP A 436 15.31 -3.60 -19.05
N ASP A 437 15.58 -3.29 -17.77
CA ASP A 437 14.59 -3.30 -16.70
C ASP A 437 13.80 -1.98 -16.69
N GLU A 438 12.90 -1.84 -17.67
CA GLU A 438 12.11 -0.62 -17.91
C GLU A 438 10.59 -0.89 -17.96
N PRO A 439 9.92 -1.02 -16.80
CA PRO A 439 8.48 -1.31 -16.74
C PRO A 439 7.58 -0.23 -17.34
N THR A 440 8.09 1.00 -17.52
CA THR A 440 7.33 2.11 -18.11
C THR A 440 7.01 1.87 -19.59
N VAL A 441 7.84 1.11 -20.31
CA VAL A 441 7.61 0.72 -21.71
C VAL A 441 7.00 -0.67 -21.86
N GLY A 442 6.54 -1.27 -20.75
CA GLY A 442 5.84 -2.56 -20.74
C GLY A 442 6.71 -3.78 -20.46
N ALA A 443 7.99 -3.61 -20.11
CA ALA A 443 8.81 -4.72 -19.65
C ALA A 443 8.32 -5.26 -18.30
N THR A 444 8.52 -6.56 -18.06
CA THR A 444 8.24 -7.18 -16.77
C THR A 444 9.23 -6.66 -15.72
N PRO A 445 8.77 -6.15 -14.55
CA PRO A 445 9.66 -5.57 -13.55
C PRO A 445 10.61 -6.60 -12.96
N GLN A 446 11.91 -6.28 -12.97
CA GLN A 446 12.99 -7.09 -12.40
C GLN A 446 13.57 -6.51 -11.10
N PHE A 447 13.14 -5.31 -10.71
CA PHE A 447 13.55 -4.60 -9.49
C PHE A 447 15.07 -4.43 -9.34
N SER A 448 15.80 -4.33 -10.46
CA SER A 448 17.26 -4.17 -10.50
C SER A 448 17.74 -2.73 -10.21
N ARG A 449 16.81 -1.84 -9.92
CA ARG A 449 16.99 -0.48 -9.41
C ARG A 449 15.72 -0.08 -8.67
N PHE A 450 15.79 0.99 -7.89
CA PHE A 450 14.55 1.58 -7.40
C PHE A 450 13.83 2.30 -8.55
N TYR A 451 12.58 1.95 -8.81
CA TYR A 451 11.82 2.67 -9.82
C TYR A 451 11.37 4.01 -9.26
N ILE A 452 11.67 5.07 -9.99
CA ILE A 452 11.24 6.40 -9.63
C ILE A 452 9.71 6.42 -9.68
N ARG A 453 9.09 6.85 -8.59
CA ARG A 453 7.66 7.14 -8.54
C ARG A 453 7.42 8.52 -7.96
N GLN A 454 6.19 8.97 -8.05
CA GLN A 454 5.81 10.28 -7.54
C GLN A 454 5.25 10.16 -6.14
N MET A 455 5.38 11.25 -5.39
CA MET A 455 4.64 11.41 -4.14
C MET A 455 3.14 11.45 -4.42
N GLN A 456 2.37 10.86 -3.51
CA GLN A 456 0.94 11.11 -3.44
C GLN A 456 0.69 12.57 -3.01
N ALA A 457 -0.49 13.11 -3.32
CA ALA A 457 -0.87 14.46 -2.92
C ALA A 457 -0.75 14.65 -1.40
N GLU A 458 -1.15 13.64 -0.65
CA GLU A 458 -1.05 13.61 0.81
C GLU A 458 0.41 13.66 1.27
N GLN A 459 1.29 12.86 0.67
CA GLN A 459 2.72 12.90 0.99
C GLN A 459 3.36 14.26 0.70
N LEU A 460 2.94 14.91 -0.39
CA LEU A 460 3.41 16.23 -0.77
C LEU A 460 2.94 17.30 0.23
N TYR A 461 1.68 17.26 0.64
CA TYR A 461 1.13 18.14 1.67
C TYR A 461 1.88 17.98 2.99
N GLU A 462 1.98 16.74 3.51
CA GLU A 462 2.63 16.48 4.80
C GLU A 462 4.12 16.79 4.74
N SER A 463 4.78 16.57 3.61
CA SER A 463 6.20 16.97 3.43
C SER A 463 6.38 18.47 3.50
N LEU A 464 5.50 19.27 2.87
CA LEU A 464 5.56 20.73 2.95
C LEU A 464 5.34 21.23 4.37
N ILE A 465 4.37 20.64 5.08
CA ILE A 465 4.08 20.95 6.48
C ILE A 465 5.28 20.60 7.38
N ALA A 466 5.78 19.37 7.33
CA ALA A 466 6.91 18.92 8.15
C ALA A 466 8.19 19.73 7.90
N THR A 467 8.39 20.17 6.66
CA THR A 467 9.59 20.91 6.26
C THR A 467 9.54 22.38 6.68
N THR A 468 8.38 23.02 6.56
CA THR A 468 8.25 24.49 6.70
C THR A 468 7.49 24.94 7.94
N LYS A 469 6.80 24.02 8.62
CA LYS A 469 5.89 24.36 9.72
C LYS A 469 4.87 25.43 9.34
N ALA A 470 4.44 25.47 8.07
CA ALA A 470 3.56 26.51 7.52
C ALA A 470 2.14 26.55 8.15
N ASP A 471 1.83 25.60 9.03
CA ASP A 471 0.59 25.46 9.78
C ASP A 471 0.78 25.57 11.30
N GLU A 472 1.99 25.86 11.81
CA GLU A 472 2.28 25.88 13.26
C GLU A 472 1.42 26.89 14.03
N THR A 473 0.95 27.94 13.35
CA THR A 473 0.05 28.97 13.89
C THR A 473 -1.44 28.70 13.62
N VAL A 474 -1.77 27.56 13.01
CA VAL A 474 -3.14 27.19 12.63
C VAL A 474 -3.73 26.23 13.66
N GLU A 475 -4.89 26.59 14.20
CA GLU A 475 -5.66 25.74 15.12
C GLU A 475 -5.93 24.34 14.53
N GLN A 476 -5.93 23.31 15.38
CA GLN A 476 -6.01 21.90 14.98
C GLN A 476 -7.22 21.60 14.08
N ASP A 477 -8.42 22.02 14.45
CA ASP A 477 -9.64 21.77 13.66
C ASP A 477 -9.58 22.44 12.27
N ARG A 478 -8.87 23.57 12.19
CA ARG A 478 -8.68 24.31 10.95
C ARG A 478 -7.63 23.66 10.05
N ARG A 479 -6.64 22.94 10.61
CA ARG A 479 -5.63 22.20 9.83
C ARG A 479 -6.24 21.09 8.99
N ALA A 480 -7.12 20.28 9.58
CA ALA A 480 -7.84 19.22 8.86
C ALA A 480 -8.66 19.79 7.69
N THR A 481 -9.39 20.88 7.94
CA THR A 481 -10.19 21.57 6.91
C THR A 481 -9.33 22.13 5.76
N LEU A 482 -8.16 22.69 6.08
CA LEU A 482 -7.25 23.21 5.07
C LEU A 482 -6.60 22.09 4.25
N ARG A 483 -6.21 21.00 4.90
CA ARG A 483 -5.71 19.79 4.26
C ARG A 483 -6.73 19.24 3.27
N ASP A 484 -7.97 19.03 3.71
CA ASP A 484 -9.02 18.46 2.86
C ASP A 484 -9.34 19.35 1.66
N ARG A 485 -9.39 20.66 1.86
CA ARG A 485 -9.60 21.63 0.77
C ARG A 485 -8.45 21.58 -0.23
N TRP A 486 -7.21 21.57 0.25
CA TRP A 486 -6.04 21.52 -0.62
C TRP A 486 -5.99 20.21 -1.41
N LEU A 487 -6.23 19.07 -0.76
CA LEU A 487 -6.29 17.77 -1.42
C LEU A 487 -7.45 17.68 -2.42
N GLN A 488 -8.59 18.29 -2.11
CA GLN A 488 -9.71 18.34 -3.05
C GLN A 488 -9.35 19.17 -4.29
N GLN A 489 -8.77 20.36 -4.12
CA GLN A 489 -8.32 21.17 -5.25
C GLN A 489 -7.28 20.43 -6.10
N PHE A 490 -6.33 19.77 -5.45
CA PHE A 490 -5.26 19.04 -6.10
C PHE A 490 -5.74 17.77 -6.84
N ASN A 491 -6.79 17.10 -6.35
CA ASN A 491 -7.29 15.83 -6.91
C ASN A 491 -8.52 16.01 -7.83
N THR A 492 -9.48 16.89 -7.49
CA THR A 492 -10.74 17.07 -8.22
C THR A 492 -10.55 17.73 -9.60
N GLU A 493 -9.49 18.50 -9.81
CA GLU A 493 -9.18 19.05 -11.13
C GLU A 493 -8.69 17.99 -12.15
N PHE A 494 -8.48 16.72 -11.74
CA PHE A 494 -7.73 15.74 -12.56
C PHE A 494 -8.27 14.31 -12.67
N GLY A 495 -9.51 14.03 -12.27
CA GLY A 495 -10.26 12.86 -12.76
C GLY A 495 -9.59 11.48 -12.60
N THR A 496 -8.86 11.22 -11.53
CA THR A 496 -8.41 9.85 -11.18
C THR A 496 -9.51 9.15 -10.38
N ASP A 497 -10.62 8.84 -11.07
CA ASP A 497 -11.79 8.17 -10.48
C ASP A 497 -11.66 6.63 -10.45
N ASP A 498 -10.58 6.09 -11.02
CA ASP A 498 -10.28 4.67 -10.94
C ASP A 498 -9.38 4.40 -9.75
N ALA A 499 -9.77 3.40 -8.94
CA ALA A 499 -9.04 2.84 -7.80
C ALA A 499 -7.65 2.25 -8.15
N ALA A 500 -7.08 2.62 -9.30
CA ALA A 500 -5.69 2.36 -9.62
C ALA A 500 -4.82 3.15 -8.64
N GLU A 501 -4.28 2.46 -7.64
CA GLU A 501 -3.26 3.01 -6.72
C GLU A 501 -1.98 3.45 -7.45
N ALA A 502 -1.89 3.25 -8.78
CA ALA A 502 -1.01 3.96 -9.71
C ALA A 502 -1.39 5.45 -9.78
N THR A 503 -1.20 6.13 -8.67
CA THR A 503 -1.44 7.55 -8.42
C THR A 503 -0.22 8.35 -8.84
N THR A 504 0.17 8.22 -10.11
CA THR A 504 1.17 9.13 -10.67
C THR A 504 0.56 10.53 -10.72
N PHE A 505 1.16 11.47 -10.00
CA PHE A 505 1.15 12.88 -10.37
C PHE A 505 1.56 13.01 -11.84
N ASN A 506 0.63 13.02 -12.79
CA ASN A 506 1.00 13.06 -14.21
C ASN A 506 1.72 14.36 -14.64
N GLY A 507 2.10 15.23 -13.70
CA GLY A 507 2.77 16.49 -13.98
C GLY A 507 1.88 17.41 -14.79
N SER A 508 0.56 17.31 -14.59
CA SER A 508 -0.38 18.08 -15.39
C SER A 508 -0.09 19.56 -15.17
N ILE A 509 -0.29 20.35 -16.23
CA ILE A 509 -0.02 21.79 -16.18
C ILE A 509 -0.71 22.44 -14.97
N PRO A 510 -1.99 22.17 -14.64
CA PRO A 510 -2.61 22.84 -13.52
C PRO A 510 -2.21 22.27 -12.15
N GLN A 511 -1.73 21.02 -12.06
CA GLN A 511 -1.04 20.52 -10.85
C GLN A 511 0.26 21.30 -10.58
N ALA A 512 1.08 21.49 -11.61
CA ALA A 512 2.30 22.30 -11.52
C ALA A 512 1.97 23.77 -11.18
N LEU A 513 0.93 24.35 -11.78
CA LEU A 513 0.50 25.72 -11.46
C LEU A 513 -0.05 25.86 -10.03
N THR A 514 -0.74 24.84 -9.52
CA THR A 514 -1.22 24.79 -8.13
C THR A 514 -0.05 24.74 -7.15
N LEU A 515 1.02 24.01 -7.47
CA LEU A 515 2.25 24.04 -6.67
C LEU A 515 2.94 25.41 -6.77
N MET A 516 3.11 25.95 -7.97
CA MET A 516 3.82 27.22 -8.17
C MET A 516 3.13 28.41 -7.52
N ASN A 517 1.79 28.43 -7.51
CA ASN A 517 0.99 29.60 -7.15
C ASN A 517 0.04 29.38 -5.96
N GLY A 518 -0.08 28.17 -5.44
CA GLY A 518 -1.05 27.84 -4.40
C GLY A 518 -0.68 28.35 -3.01
N ASP A 519 -1.71 28.61 -2.19
CA ASP A 519 -1.57 29.17 -0.84
C ASP A 519 -0.60 28.40 0.06
N LEU A 520 -0.50 27.09 -0.11
CA LEU A 520 0.42 26.26 0.69
C LEU A 520 1.88 26.61 0.39
N VAL A 521 2.26 26.69 -0.89
CA VAL A 521 3.63 27.04 -1.29
C VAL A 521 3.92 28.51 -1.01
N GLN A 522 2.94 29.41 -1.18
CA GLN A 522 3.09 30.81 -0.77
C GLN A 522 3.40 30.95 0.72
N ARG A 523 2.71 30.19 1.59
CA ARG A 523 3.01 30.16 3.03
C ARG A 523 4.38 29.53 3.33
N ALA A 524 4.71 28.42 2.66
CA ALA A 524 6.00 27.74 2.78
C ALA A 524 7.19 28.64 2.36
N CYS A 525 6.96 29.58 1.46
CA CYS A 525 7.92 30.57 0.98
C CYS A 525 7.76 31.96 1.64
N SER A 526 7.00 32.09 2.73
CA SER A 526 6.83 33.36 3.43
C SER A 526 8.17 33.85 3.99
N THR A 527 8.40 35.17 3.91
CA THR A 527 9.56 35.88 4.50
C THR A 527 9.16 36.75 5.68
N GLY A 528 7.92 36.63 6.16
CA GLY A 528 7.45 37.37 7.33
C GLY A 528 8.19 36.95 8.61
N SER A 529 8.21 37.83 9.61
CA SER A 529 8.87 37.53 10.89
C SER A 529 8.30 36.26 11.52
N GLY A 530 9.19 35.37 11.98
CA GLY A 530 8.82 34.08 12.56
C GLY A 530 8.47 32.99 11.54
N SER A 531 8.58 33.27 10.22
CA SER A 531 8.48 32.24 9.19
C SER A 531 9.69 31.30 9.18
N PHE A 532 9.56 30.18 8.48
CA PHE A 532 10.65 29.23 8.24
C PHE A 532 11.90 29.89 7.65
N LEU A 533 11.71 30.68 6.58
CA LEU A 533 12.83 31.35 5.91
C LEU A 533 13.43 32.47 6.75
N ASP A 534 12.61 33.21 7.50
CA ASP A 534 13.07 34.24 8.43
C ASP A 534 13.94 33.64 9.54
N THR A 535 13.54 32.49 10.09
CA THR A 535 14.31 31.77 11.12
C THR A 535 15.68 31.35 10.60
N ILE A 536 15.76 30.76 9.40
CA ILE A 536 17.03 30.33 8.80
C ILE A 536 17.89 31.54 8.39
N ALA A 537 17.27 32.57 7.81
CA ALA A 537 17.98 33.75 7.34
C ALA A 537 18.65 34.52 8.48
N ASN A 538 17.99 34.58 9.65
CA ASN A 538 18.46 35.32 10.82
C ASN A 538 19.24 34.46 11.83
N ASP A 539 19.38 33.15 11.59
CA ASP A 539 20.23 32.30 12.42
C ASP A 539 21.71 32.70 12.25
N ALA A 540 22.27 33.32 13.28
CA ALA A 540 23.65 33.78 13.33
C ALA A 540 24.67 32.63 13.46
N SER A 541 24.23 31.43 13.84
CA SER A 541 25.08 30.24 13.91
C SER A 541 25.34 29.63 12.54
N LEU A 542 24.52 29.96 11.53
CA LEU A 542 24.63 29.43 10.17
C LEU A 542 25.34 30.42 9.23
N SER A 543 26.38 29.94 8.56
CA SER A 543 26.94 30.63 7.38
C SER A 543 25.95 30.60 6.20
N ASN A 544 26.12 31.48 5.21
CA ASN A 544 25.30 31.45 4.00
C ASN A 544 25.32 30.08 3.29
N ARG A 545 26.46 29.38 3.34
CA ARG A 545 26.59 28.01 2.82
C ARG A 545 25.75 27.01 3.62
N GLU A 546 25.70 27.15 4.94
CA GLU A 546 24.88 26.29 5.80
C GLU A 546 23.39 26.59 5.66
N LYS A 547 23.01 27.85 5.45
CA LYS A 547 21.62 28.26 5.19
C LYS A 547 21.05 27.59 3.93
N ILE A 548 21.76 27.65 2.80
CA ILE A 548 21.33 26.90 1.62
C ILE A 548 21.39 25.39 1.85
N SER A 549 22.41 24.89 2.55
CA SER A 549 22.49 23.47 2.85
C SER A 549 21.31 22.99 3.70
N TYR A 550 20.78 23.83 4.59
CA TYR A 550 19.60 23.50 5.38
C TYR A 550 18.38 23.30 4.49
N LEU A 551 18.13 24.23 3.56
CA LEU A 551 17.00 24.12 2.61
C LEU A 551 17.03 22.81 1.82
N TYR A 552 18.17 22.49 1.19
CA TYR A 552 18.30 21.26 0.41
C TYR A 552 18.13 19.99 1.26
N ARG A 553 18.61 20.00 2.51
CA ARG A 553 18.44 18.88 3.42
C ARG A 553 16.99 18.73 3.87
N ALA A 554 16.29 19.84 4.07
CA ALA A 554 14.90 19.86 4.50
C ALA A 554 13.96 19.31 3.39
N ALA A 555 14.17 19.68 2.12
CA ALA A 555 13.32 19.21 1.02
C ALA A 555 13.78 17.88 0.38
N LEU A 556 15.08 17.73 0.17
CA LEU A 556 15.67 16.69 -0.69
C LEU A 556 16.54 15.70 0.09
N ALA A 557 16.67 15.87 1.41
CA ALA A 557 17.53 15.06 2.28
C ALA A 557 19.01 15.00 1.88
N ARG A 558 19.48 15.89 0.99
CA ARG A 558 20.87 15.95 0.55
C ARG A 558 21.44 17.35 0.67
N ARG A 559 22.75 17.48 0.52
CA ARG A 559 23.41 18.79 0.40
C ARG A 559 23.28 19.32 -1.05
N PRO A 560 23.34 20.65 -1.25
CA PRO A 560 23.41 21.22 -2.59
C PRO A 560 24.69 20.75 -3.28
N THR A 561 24.57 20.54 -4.59
CA THR A 561 25.70 20.33 -5.50
C THR A 561 26.55 21.58 -5.61
N LYS A 562 27.71 21.48 -6.27
CA LYS A 562 28.59 22.63 -6.49
C LYS A 562 27.93 23.67 -7.39
N GLU A 563 27.19 23.20 -8.38
CA GLU A 563 26.44 24.00 -9.34
C GLU A 563 25.30 24.74 -8.64
N GLU A 564 24.51 24.06 -7.80
CA GLU A 564 23.44 24.69 -7.01
C GLU A 564 23.99 25.72 -6.02
N THR A 565 25.11 25.41 -5.36
CA THR A 565 25.81 26.36 -4.46
C THR A 565 26.29 27.60 -5.22
N LYS A 566 26.80 27.41 -6.45
CA LYS A 566 27.24 28.52 -7.31
C LYS A 566 26.06 29.40 -7.69
N THR A 567 24.94 28.82 -8.14
CA THR A 567 23.72 29.56 -8.50
C THR A 567 23.23 30.43 -7.34
N TYR A 568 23.25 29.91 -6.12
CA TYR A 568 22.90 30.69 -4.93
C TYR A 568 23.84 31.88 -4.67
N ASN A 569 25.15 31.68 -4.78
CA ASN A 569 26.10 32.75 -4.56
C ASN A 569 25.96 33.86 -5.62
N ASP A 570 25.74 33.47 -6.88
CA ASP A 570 25.51 34.40 -7.99
C ASP A 570 24.20 35.21 -7.75
N LEU A 571 23.14 34.54 -7.29
CA LEU A 571 21.86 35.19 -6.95
C LEU A 571 22.00 36.13 -5.75
N LEU A 572 22.68 35.71 -4.68
CA LEU A 572 22.94 36.53 -3.50
C LEU A 572 23.71 37.80 -3.86
N ALA A 573 24.72 37.68 -4.73
CA ALA A 573 25.47 38.82 -5.23
C ALA A 573 24.60 39.78 -6.05
N SER A 574 23.74 39.24 -6.92
CA SER A 574 22.81 40.03 -7.73
C SER A 574 21.77 40.81 -6.89
N ARG A 575 21.41 40.28 -5.72
CA ARG A 575 20.49 40.90 -4.75
C ARG A 575 21.20 41.80 -3.73
N GLY A 576 22.46 42.15 -3.95
CA GLY A 576 23.21 43.04 -3.05
C GLY A 576 23.42 42.47 -1.65
N GLY A 577 23.41 41.15 -1.50
CA GLY A 577 23.58 40.47 -0.20
C GLY A 577 22.29 40.27 0.60
N GLU A 578 21.11 40.52 0.02
CA GLU A 578 19.82 40.24 0.67
C GLU A 578 19.60 38.72 0.84
N VAL A 579 19.90 38.21 2.03
CA VAL A 579 19.88 36.76 2.32
C VAL A 579 18.48 36.16 2.23
N ILE A 580 17.48 36.78 2.88
CA ILE A 580 16.13 36.19 3.00
C ILE A 580 15.43 36.07 1.64
N GLY A 581 15.48 37.11 0.81
CA GLY A 581 14.92 37.08 -0.55
C GLY A 581 15.65 36.08 -1.46
N THR A 582 16.96 35.92 -1.29
CA THR A 582 17.73 34.89 -2.01
C THR A 582 17.30 33.47 -1.59
N LEU A 583 17.13 33.24 -0.29
CA LEU A 583 16.66 31.95 0.22
C LEU A 583 15.23 31.66 -0.24
N GLN A 584 14.35 32.66 -0.33
CA GLN A 584 12.99 32.52 -0.84
C GLN A 584 12.97 32.00 -2.29
N ASP A 585 13.76 32.59 -3.18
CA ASP A 585 13.83 32.17 -4.59
C ASP A 585 14.35 30.74 -4.72
N ILE A 586 15.44 30.41 -4.01
CA ILE A 586 16.00 29.05 -4.01
C ILE A 586 14.98 28.06 -3.44
N TRP A 587 14.29 28.42 -2.36
CA TRP A 587 13.31 27.56 -1.73
C TRP A 587 12.13 27.26 -2.63
N TRP A 588 11.58 28.30 -3.27
CA TRP A 588 10.53 28.15 -4.26
C TRP A 588 10.97 27.24 -5.42
N ALA A 589 12.20 27.40 -5.92
CA ALA A 589 12.74 26.56 -6.99
C ALA A 589 12.91 25.09 -6.56
N VAL A 590 13.38 24.84 -5.35
CA VAL A 590 13.54 23.47 -4.81
C VAL A 590 12.19 22.79 -4.63
N LEU A 591 11.21 23.47 -4.03
CA LEU A 591 9.87 22.93 -3.81
C LEU A 591 9.10 22.65 -5.12
N ASN A 592 9.42 23.36 -6.19
CA ASN A 592 8.83 23.15 -7.53
C ASN A 592 9.69 22.29 -8.45
N SER A 593 10.74 21.66 -7.93
CA SER A 593 11.62 20.78 -8.71
C SER A 593 11.04 19.37 -8.85
N ASN A 594 11.40 18.69 -9.94
CA ASN A 594 11.07 17.27 -10.12
C ASN A 594 11.63 16.41 -8.97
N GLU A 595 12.83 16.72 -8.48
CA GLU A 595 13.44 15.94 -7.40
C GLU A 595 12.62 15.98 -6.11
N PHE A 596 11.97 17.11 -5.80
CA PHE A 596 11.14 17.22 -4.61
C PHE A 596 9.91 16.31 -4.67
N ILE A 597 9.20 16.29 -5.80
CA ILE A 597 7.95 15.54 -5.99
C ILE A 597 8.16 14.05 -6.28
N LEU A 598 9.42 13.60 -6.48
CA LEU A 598 9.75 12.22 -6.78
C LEU A 598 10.28 11.48 -5.55
N ILE A 599 10.07 10.17 -5.59
CA ILE A 599 10.57 9.16 -4.66
C ILE A 599 11.53 8.31 -5.48
N HIS A 600 12.81 8.33 -5.13
CA HIS A 600 13.90 7.88 -5.98
C HIS A 600 14.99 7.16 -5.20
#